data_AF-A0A2R6DGX7-F1
#
_entry.id   AF-A0A2R6DGX7-F1
#
_cell.length_a   1.000
_cell.length_b   1.000
_cell.length_c   1.000
_cell.angle_alpha   90.00
_cell.angle_beta   90.00
_cell.angle_gamma   90.00
#
_symmetry.space_group_name_H-M   'P 1'
#
loop_
_entity.id
_entity.type
_entity.pdbx_description
1 polymer ?
#
loop_
_entity_poly.entity_id
_entity_poly.type
_entity_poly.pdbx_seq_one_letter_code
_entity_poly.pdbx_strand_id
1 'polypeptide(L)'
;MATAQPRLTAREYERFRRATATHREELVVRLCGEVGLRAAEVVAVRPSDFDDRQGSDGRFLAVEETDGDTRTAYVPEQVAHDVEQYVRSNDLGEEELLVDVTPRRVQMLVGEIGARAASETGRAAFDAVTPSTLRRQFGQWLLVEHGVDARVVAAVGGWQGVDDLLGELRSPTQEEIATAFEQLDGGTTDAGRLSRLVVTLESVDEALVSAPTRTEIDREVCSRLTEVYRAAWVTDVEPDRDRLTVRAHAGESPDRFEGSASTELLRRARQTGKTLVAPDEPGPASDREGRGLLAATPLAHSETTYGVLAVRAGSQGAFDRPERTALDALGRRVAFAITATERKLLLLGGQVLEVRFQYSDGAATLAGLSATLDCSLHLDGVVPGEGGSLVCFLGLRETSAERALEAAADADGVDDVRLLRRHDDGGLLEVVLDADSPLLALAQRGGTITGLRVENGVATLTCELVPETDVRAVHDDLGRQYPSLSLASKRERQAAQQPRSLRETLDDRLTDKQRAVLQGAYYAGYFEWPRGSTAEDLAESMGVSAPTLHNHLRKAQQKLLDSLFEEG
;
A
#
# COMPACT_ATOMS: atom_id res chain seq x y z
N MET A 1 1.37 -48.30 2.28
CA MET A 1 1.00 -46.93 1.87
C MET A 1 2.04 -46.01 2.46
N ALA A 2 2.99 -45.52 1.65
CA ALA A 2 3.95 -44.53 2.13
C ALA A 2 3.17 -43.25 2.48
N THR A 3 3.20 -42.84 3.75
CA THR A 3 2.64 -41.57 4.19
C THR A 3 3.31 -40.46 3.38
N ALA A 4 2.52 -39.74 2.59
CA ALA A 4 3.02 -38.58 1.87
C ALA A 4 3.63 -37.62 2.89
N GLN A 5 4.94 -37.37 2.78
CA GLN A 5 5.61 -36.44 3.68
C GLN A 5 5.02 -35.04 3.45
N PRO A 6 4.83 -34.26 4.53
CA PRO A 6 4.18 -32.95 4.43
C PRO A 6 4.97 -32.01 3.52
N ARG A 7 4.21 -31.18 2.80
CA ARG A 7 4.72 -30.05 2.02
C ARG A 7 4.23 -28.77 2.67
N LEU A 8 5.07 -27.75 2.65
CA LEU A 8 4.71 -26.43 3.13
C LEU A 8 4.69 -25.48 1.94
N THR A 9 3.53 -25.00 1.54
CA THR A 9 3.44 -23.83 0.67
C THR A 9 4.10 -22.62 1.34
N ALA A 10 4.45 -21.57 0.57
CA ALA A 10 4.97 -20.30 1.11
C ALA A 10 4.14 -19.75 2.29
N ARG A 11 2.80 -19.84 2.18
CA ARG A 11 1.89 -19.42 3.25
C ARG A 11 1.91 -20.35 4.45
N GLU A 12 2.10 -21.66 4.25
CA GLU A 12 2.17 -22.63 5.36
C GLU A 12 3.49 -22.54 6.09
N TYR A 13 4.60 -22.29 5.40
CA TYR A 13 5.89 -22.03 6.05
C TYR A 13 5.86 -20.73 6.88
N GLU A 14 5.29 -19.65 6.34
CA GLU A 14 5.12 -18.40 7.10
C GLU A 14 4.24 -18.62 8.35
N ARG A 15 3.17 -19.41 8.23
CA ARG A 15 2.35 -19.80 9.40
C ARG A 15 3.12 -20.67 10.39
N PHE A 16 3.98 -21.56 9.90
CA PHE A 16 4.83 -22.40 10.74
C PHE A 16 5.86 -21.56 11.52
N ARG A 17 6.47 -20.55 10.88
CA ARG A 17 7.38 -19.59 11.52
C ARG A 17 6.67 -18.76 12.60
N ARG A 18 5.44 -18.28 12.34
CA ARG A 18 4.67 -17.54 13.36
C ARG A 18 4.34 -18.33 14.61
N ALA A 19 4.38 -19.66 14.56
CA ALA A 19 4.16 -20.52 15.72
C ALA A 19 5.42 -20.66 16.59
N THR A 20 6.57 -20.06 16.24
CA THR A 20 7.77 -20.01 17.09
C THR A 20 7.52 -19.10 18.29
N ALA A 21 8.07 -19.47 19.45
CA ALA A 21 7.88 -18.74 20.71
C ALA A 21 9.17 -18.07 21.20
N THR A 22 10.31 -18.43 20.62
CA THR A 22 11.61 -17.88 20.99
C THR A 22 12.43 -17.54 19.75
N HIS A 23 13.29 -16.53 19.86
CA HIS A 23 14.25 -16.18 18.79
C HIS A 23 15.12 -17.37 18.36
N ARG A 24 15.43 -18.28 19.30
CA ARG A 24 16.18 -19.51 19.02
C ARG A 24 15.39 -20.48 18.13
N GLU A 25 14.10 -20.65 18.39
CA GLU A 25 13.22 -21.48 17.56
C GLU A 25 13.08 -20.92 16.16
N GLU A 26 12.87 -19.61 16.06
CA GLU A 26 12.82 -18.89 14.79
C GLU A 26 14.10 -19.10 13.97
N LEU A 27 15.25 -18.93 14.61
CA LEU A 27 16.55 -19.13 13.97
C LEU A 27 16.75 -20.56 13.46
N VAL A 28 16.36 -21.57 14.24
CA VAL A 28 16.41 -22.98 13.83
C VAL A 28 15.55 -23.24 12.60
N VAL A 29 14.33 -22.69 12.54
CA VAL A 29 13.44 -22.86 11.39
C VAL A 29 14.02 -22.21 10.15
N ARG A 30 14.53 -20.98 10.26
CA ARG A 30 15.10 -20.24 9.13
C ARG A 30 16.40 -20.86 8.62
N LEU A 31 17.29 -21.32 9.50
CA LEU A 31 18.50 -22.02 9.08
C LEU A 31 18.19 -23.33 8.31
N CYS A 32 17.14 -24.05 8.69
CA CYS A 32 16.72 -25.24 7.95
C CYS A 32 15.98 -24.88 6.63
N GLY A 33 15.07 -23.90 6.67
CA GLY A 33 14.11 -23.62 5.59
C GLY A 33 14.51 -22.52 4.59
N GLU A 34 15.49 -21.69 4.92
CA GLU A 34 15.95 -20.56 4.10
C GLU A 34 17.46 -20.62 3.78
N VAL A 35 18.24 -21.39 4.54
CA VAL A 35 19.68 -21.65 4.27
C VAL A 35 19.93 -23.10 3.84
N GLY A 36 18.98 -24.01 4.11
CA GLY A 36 19.05 -25.42 3.70
C GLY A 36 19.93 -26.30 4.59
N LEU A 37 20.15 -25.91 5.85
CA LEU A 37 20.97 -26.69 6.79
C LEU A 37 20.24 -27.95 7.27
N ARG A 38 21.03 -29.01 7.51
CA ARG A 38 20.60 -30.22 8.21
C ARG A 38 20.59 -29.96 9.72
N ALA A 39 19.78 -30.72 10.47
CA ALA A 39 19.73 -30.58 11.94
C ALA A 39 21.08 -30.79 12.64
N ALA A 40 21.99 -31.58 12.05
CA ALA A 40 23.35 -31.76 12.56
C ALA A 40 24.29 -30.59 12.24
N GLU A 41 24.03 -29.88 11.14
CA GLU A 41 24.80 -28.70 10.73
C GLU A 41 24.39 -27.49 11.56
N VAL A 42 23.09 -27.31 11.84
CA VAL A 42 22.57 -26.19 12.65
C VAL A 42 23.26 -26.06 14.01
N VAL A 43 23.62 -27.19 14.63
CA VAL A 43 24.25 -27.20 15.97
C VAL A 43 25.77 -27.02 15.93
N ALA A 44 26.36 -27.01 14.74
CA ALA A 44 27.79 -26.78 14.52
C ALA A 44 28.11 -25.33 14.13
N VAL A 45 27.10 -24.54 13.73
CA VAL A 45 27.26 -23.15 13.27
C VAL A 45 27.76 -22.24 14.39
N ARG A 46 28.77 -21.43 14.07
CA ARG A 46 29.34 -20.35 14.88
C ARG A 46 29.16 -19.01 14.18
N PRO A 47 29.18 -17.88 14.91
CA PRO A 47 29.22 -16.56 14.29
C PRO A 47 30.40 -16.37 13.33
N SER A 48 31.57 -16.95 13.62
CA SER A 48 32.76 -16.86 12.75
C SER A 48 32.63 -17.62 11.42
N ASP A 49 31.65 -18.50 11.27
CA ASP A 49 31.42 -19.23 10.02
C ASP A 49 30.72 -18.38 8.94
N PHE A 50 30.15 -17.23 9.33
CA PHE A 50 29.52 -16.29 8.39
C PHE A 50 30.58 -15.36 7.78
N ASP A 51 30.70 -15.40 6.46
CA ASP A 51 31.67 -14.59 5.72
C ASP A 51 30.99 -13.39 5.04
N ASP A 52 31.51 -12.19 5.30
CA ASP A 52 31.19 -10.92 4.62
C ASP A 52 32.22 -10.58 3.52
N ARG A 53 33.24 -11.41 3.29
CA ARG A 53 34.44 -11.05 2.50
C ARG A 53 34.66 -11.90 1.25
N GLN A 54 33.81 -11.75 0.24
CA GLN A 54 34.24 -12.00 -1.16
C GLN A 54 33.52 -11.12 -2.18
N GLY A 55 33.75 -9.79 -2.17
CA GLY A 55 33.60 -8.90 -3.34
C GLY A 55 32.31 -9.03 -4.17
N SER A 56 31.24 -9.54 -3.59
CA SER A 56 29.96 -9.87 -4.20
C SER A 56 28.89 -9.51 -3.18
N ASP A 57 27.72 -9.07 -3.65
CA ASP A 57 26.64 -8.54 -2.81
C ASP A 57 25.91 -9.64 -1.97
N GLY A 58 26.50 -10.83 -1.82
CA GLY A 58 25.89 -11.99 -1.14
C GLY A 58 26.57 -12.33 0.18
N ARG A 59 25.77 -12.77 1.17
CA ARG A 59 26.27 -13.33 2.43
C ARG A 59 26.30 -14.85 2.38
N PHE A 60 27.34 -15.42 2.97
CA PHE A 60 27.61 -16.85 2.91
C PHE A 60 27.96 -17.43 4.27
N LEU A 61 27.70 -18.72 4.42
CA LEU A 61 28.00 -19.51 5.61
C LEU A 61 28.87 -20.70 5.21
N ALA A 62 30.02 -20.86 5.84
CA ALA A 62 30.82 -22.08 5.75
C ALA A 62 30.15 -23.20 6.56
N VAL A 63 29.92 -24.35 5.92
CA VAL A 63 29.27 -25.51 6.56
C VAL A 63 30.16 -26.72 6.37
N GLU A 64 30.58 -27.34 7.47
CA GLU A 64 31.30 -28.61 7.44
C GLU A 64 30.37 -29.77 7.02
N GLU A 65 30.79 -30.49 5.99
CA GLU A 65 30.12 -31.69 5.49
C GLU A 65 30.56 -32.94 6.25
N THR A 66 29.79 -34.01 6.08
CA THR A 66 29.99 -35.28 6.83
C THR A 66 31.24 -36.03 6.41
N ASP A 67 31.80 -35.73 5.23
CA ASP A 67 33.05 -36.26 4.71
C ASP A 67 34.28 -35.41 5.08
N GLY A 68 34.07 -34.28 5.76
CA GLY A 68 35.13 -33.37 6.21
C GLY A 68 35.45 -32.24 5.24
N ASP A 69 34.77 -32.13 4.10
CA ASP A 69 34.86 -30.97 3.22
C ASP A 69 34.01 -29.81 3.75
N THR A 70 34.25 -28.59 3.27
CA THR A 70 33.45 -27.41 3.62
C THR A 70 32.69 -26.91 2.40
N ARG A 71 31.37 -26.79 2.53
CA ARG A 71 30.51 -26.16 1.52
C ARG A 71 30.16 -24.73 1.91
N THR A 72 29.88 -23.92 0.89
CA THR A 72 29.39 -22.55 1.08
C THR A 72 27.88 -22.52 0.90
N ALA A 73 27.15 -22.27 1.98
CA ALA A 73 25.71 -22.05 1.95
C ALA A 73 25.41 -20.57 1.70
N TYR A 74 24.40 -20.28 0.87
CA TYR A 74 23.92 -18.92 0.69
C TYR A 74 23.02 -18.51 1.86
N VAL A 75 23.24 -17.32 2.41
CA VAL A 75 22.47 -16.78 3.54
C VAL A 75 21.68 -15.57 3.05
N PRO A 76 20.34 -15.64 3.00
CA PRO A 76 19.53 -14.47 2.67
C PRO A 76 19.78 -13.33 3.66
N GLU A 77 19.76 -12.09 3.18
CA GLU A 77 20.07 -10.89 3.98
C GLU A 77 19.23 -10.81 5.27
N GLN A 78 17.94 -11.14 5.19
CA GLN A 78 17.06 -11.17 6.34
C GLN A 78 17.42 -12.25 7.37
N VAL A 79 17.96 -13.39 6.93
CA VAL A 79 18.42 -14.44 7.88
C VAL A 79 19.71 -13.98 8.55
N ALA A 80 20.62 -13.38 7.79
CA ALA A 80 21.86 -12.87 8.33
C ALA A 80 21.62 -11.74 9.35
N HIS A 81 20.64 -10.87 9.11
CA HIS A 81 20.21 -9.86 10.07
C HIS A 81 19.70 -10.47 11.38
N ASP A 82 18.85 -11.51 11.30
CA ASP A 82 18.33 -12.20 12.49
C ASP A 82 19.44 -12.92 13.27
N VAL A 83 20.42 -13.51 12.57
CA VAL A 83 21.62 -14.10 13.20
C VAL A 83 22.39 -13.04 13.98
N GLU A 84 22.69 -11.89 13.36
CA GLU A 84 23.39 -10.79 14.03
C GLU A 84 22.63 -10.27 15.26
N GLN A 85 21.32 -10.09 15.12
CA GLN A 85 20.46 -9.67 16.22
C GLN A 85 20.50 -10.71 17.35
N TYR A 86 20.43 -12.00 17.03
CA TYR A 86 20.50 -13.07 18.02
C TYR A 86 21.85 -13.12 18.74
N VAL A 87 22.97 -13.00 18.01
CA VAL A 87 24.32 -12.95 18.57
C VAL A 87 24.47 -11.78 19.54
N ARG A 88 24.06 -10.56 19.13
CA ARG A 88 24.10 -9.37 19.98
C ARG A 88 23.21 -9.49 21.21
N SER A 89 22.02 -10.07 21.08
CA SER A 89 21.05 -10.19 22.18
C SER A 89 21.45 -11.23 23.23
N ASN A 90 22.28 -12.20 22.86
CA ASN A 90 22.74 -13.28 23.74
C ASN A 90 24.22 -13.17 24.13
N ASP A 91 24.92 -12.10 23.70
CA ASP A 91 26.34 -11.84 23.97
C ASP A 91 27.26 -13.02 23.61
N LEU A 92 27.03 -13.63 22.44
CA LEU A 92 27.79 -14.81 21.99
C LEU A 92 29.14 -14.40 21.40
N GLY A 93 30.22 -15.05 21.83
CA GLY A 93 31.55 -14.92 21.22
C GLY A 93 31.63 -15.54 19.81
N GLU A 94 32.64 -15.13 19.04
CA GLU A 94 32.80 -15.54 17.63
C GLU A 94 32.91 -17.07 17.43
N GLU A 95 33.45 -17.77 18.43
CA GLU A 95 33.66 -19.23 18.39
C GLU A 95 32.57 -20.04 19.14
N GLU A 96 31.57 -19.37 19.71
CA GLU A 96 30.48 -20.02 20.41
C GLU A 96 29.43 -20.58 19.44
N LEU A 97 28.79 -21.68 19.83
CA LEU A 97 27.75 -22.29 19.01
C LEU A 97 26.50 -21.42 19.03
N LEU A 98 26.03 -21.05 17.83
CA LEU A 98 24.82 -20.26 17.64
C LEU A 98 23.59 -20.97 18.23
N VAL A 99 23.55 -22.30 18.11
CA VAL A 99 22.50 -23.17 18.64
C VAL A 99 23.15 -24.32 19.42
N ASP A 100 23.58 -24.04 20.66
CA ASP A 100 24.17 -25.04 21.56
C ASP A 100 23.13 -26.03 22.11
N VAL A 101 22.75 -27.02 21.31
CA VAL A 101 21.93 -28.18 21.69
C VAL A 101 22.30 -29.39 20.83
N THR A 102 21.79 -30.57 21.16
CA THR A 102 21.95 -31.75 20.32
C THR A 102 21.07 -31.69 19.05
N PRO A 103 21.44 -32.41 17.96
CA PRO A 103 20.60 -32.52 16.75
C PRO A 103 19.20 -33.09 17.04
N ARG A 104 19.09 -33.97 18.05
CA ARG A 104 17.80 -34.51 18.49
C ARG A 104 16.92 -33.44 19.12
N ARG A 105 17.50 -32.49 19.87
CA ARG A 105 16.73 -31.36 20.41
C ARG A 105 16.27 -30.42 19.28
N VAL A 106 17.08 -30.20 18.24
CA VAL A 106 16.63 -29.46 17.04
C VAL A 106 15.40 -30.12 16.40
N GLN A 107 15.41 -31.45 16.25
CA GLN A 107 14.23 -32.18 15.77
C GLN A 107 13.01 -32.02 16.69
N MET A 108 13.21 -32.07 18.01
CA MET A 108 12.15 -31.85 18.98
C MET A 108 11.57 -30.43 18.90
N LEU A 109 12.41 -29.40 18.79
CA LEU A 109 11.97 -28.01 18.68
C LEU A 109 11.08 -27.83 17.44
N VAL A 110 11.50 -28.33 16.27
CA VAL A 110 10.70 -28.26 15.05
C VAL A 110 9.38 -29.03 15.21
N GLY A 111 9.38 -30.19 15.88
CA GLY A 111 8.14 -30.92 16.19
C GLY A 111 7.22 -30.17 17.16
N GLU A 112 7.76 -29.52 18.18
CA GLU A 112 7.02 -28.69 19.15
C GLU A 112 6.40 -27.45 18.47
N ILE A 113 7.10 -26.85 17.50
CA ILE A 113 6.57 -25.77 16.66
C ILE A 113 5.45 -26.31 15.76
N GLY A 114 5.63 -27.49 15.16
CA GLY A 114 4.60 -28.14 14.34
C GLY A 114 3.33 -28.46 15.10
N ALA A 115 3.44 -28.96 16.32
CA ALA A 115 2.29 -29.22 17.20
C ALA A 115 1.54 -27.92 17.55
N ARG A 116 2.26 -26.82 17.81
CA ARG A 116 1.65 -25.50 18.03
C ARG A 116 0.93 -24.99 16.78
N ALA A 117 1.61 -25.01 15.63
CA ALA A 117 1.03 -24.60 14.35
C ALA A 117 -0.21 -25.44 13.99
N ALA A 118 -0.20 -26.75 14.28
CA ALA A 118 -1.35 -27.63 14.10
C ALA A 118 -2.53 -27.23 15.00
N SER A 119 -2.26 -26.96 16.27
CA SER A 119 -3.26 -26.52 17.24
C SER A 119 -3.87 -25.16 16.90
N GLU A 120 -3.06 -24.19 16.46
CA GLU A 120 -3.51 -22.83 16.12
C GLU A 120 -4.30 -22.77 14.81
N THR A 121 -3.94 -23.60 13.83
CA THR A 121 -4.53 -23.53 12.48
C THR A 121 -5.56 -24.62 12.20
N GLY A 122 -5.66 -25.63 13.08
CA GLY A 122 -6.50 -26.82 12.88
C GLY A 122 -5.98 -27.78 11.79
N ARG A 123 -4.72 -27.65 11.35
CA ARG A 123 -4.16 -28.47 10.26
C ARG A 123 -3.14 -29.47 10.79
N ALA A 124 -3.55 -30.74 10.89
CA ALA A 124 -2.72 -31.86 11.34
C ALA A 124 -1.45 -32.11 10.49
N ALA A 125 -1.37 -31.55 9.28
CA ALA A 125 -0.18 -31.67 8.45
C ALA A 125 1.08 -31.02 9.09
N PHE A 126 0.89 -30.04 9.97
CA PHE A 126 1.99 -29.40 10.69
C PHE A 126 2.68 -30.32 11.70
N ASP A 127 1.98 -31.32 12.27
CA ASP A 127 2.56 -32.30 13.22
C ASP A 127 3.66 -33.17 12.58
N ALA A 128 3.63 -33.29 11.25
CA ALA A 128 4.59 -34.10 10.51
C ALA A 128 5.82 -33.30 10.04
N VAL A 129 5.89 -32.00 10.30
CA VAL A 129 7.00 -31.15 9.84
C VAL A 129 8.27 -31.47 10.63
N THR A 130 9.37 -31.63 9.91
CA THR A 130 10.70 -31.96 10.42
C THR A 130 11.74 -31.00 9.85
N PRO A 131 12.96 -30.92 10.41
CA PRO A 131 14.06 -30.16 9.80
C PRO A 131 14.31 -30.57 8.33
N SER A 132 14.19 -31.86 8.00
CA SER A 132 14.30 -32.34 6.61
C SER A 132 13.15 -31.88 5.72
N THR A 133 11.96 -31.68 6.27
CA THR A 133 10.83 -31.09 5.53
C THR A 133 11.13 -29.64 5.15
N LEU A 134 11.69 -28.86 6.09
CA LEU A 134 12.08 -27.47 5.86
C LEU A 134 13.23 -27.37 4.83
N ARG A 135 14.27 -28.20 4.96
CA ARG A 135 15.39 -28.25 4.00
C ARG A 135 14.94 -28.63 2.58
N ARG A 136 14.01 -29.58 2.45
CA ARG A 136 13.44 -29.92 1.14
C ARG A 136 12.65 -28.76 0.56
N GLN A 137 11.91 -28.03 1.38
CA GLN A 137 11.15 -26.87 0.94
C GLN A 137 12.07 -25.77 0.38
N PHE A 138 13.20 -25.52 1.04
CA PHE A 138 14.25 -24.65 0.53
C PHE A 138 14.70 -25.04 -0.88
N GLY A 139 15.04 -26.32 -1.09
CA GLY A 139 15.43 -26.84 -2.40
C GLY A 139 14.33 -26.67 -3.45
N GLN A 140 13.09 -26.98 -3.08
CA GLN A 140 11.94 -26.80 -3.97
C GLN A 140 11.70 -25.32 -4.33
N TRP A 141 11.85 -24.39 -3.39
CA TRP A 141 11.70 -22.97 -3.66
C TRP A 141 12.75 -22.44 -4.61
N LEU A 142 14.01 -22.78 -4.40
CA LEU A 142 15.07 -22.31 -5.29
C LEU A 142 14.90 -22.90 -6.70
N LEU A 143 14.62 -24.19 -6.82
CA LEU A 143 14.49 -24.86 -8.11
C LEU A 143 13.21 -24.49 -8.87
N VAL A 144 12.06 -24.61 -8.21
CA VAL A 144 10.75 -24.56 -8.88
C VAL A 144 10.14 -23.17 -8.82
N GLU A 145 10.26 -22.46 -7.70
CA GLU A 145 9.66 -21.13 -7.56
C GLU A 145 10.57 -19.99 -8.03
N HIS A 146 11.88 -20.12 -7.86
CA HIS A 146 12.86 -19.07 -8.21
C HIS A 146 13.73 -19.41 -9.43
N GLY A 147 13.61 -20.62 -9.99
CA GLY A 147 14.30 -21.02 -11.23
C GLY A 147 15.83 -21.06 -11.13
N VAL A 148 16.38 -21.27 -9.94
CA VAL A 148 17.83 -21.37 -9.71
C VAL A 148 18.36 -22.68 -10.33
N ASP A 149 19.52 -22.61 -10.99
CA ASP A 149 20.18 -23.77 -11.60
C ASP A 149 20.35 -24.91 -10.58
N ALA A 150 19.95 -26.12 -10.96
CA ALA A 150 19.94 -27.25 -10.04
C ALA A 150 21.32 -27.62 -9.49
N ARG A 151 22.41 -27.32 -10.21
CA ARG A 151 23.78 -27.50 -9.72
C ARG A 151 24.10 -26.50 -8.62
N VAL A 152 23.61 -25.27 -8.74
CA VAL A 152 23.77 -24.23 -7.72
C VAL A 152 22.99 -24.61 -6.47
N VAL A 153 21.72 -25.02 -6.60
CA VAL A 153 20.91 -25.48 -5.46
C VAL A 153 21.56 -26.68 -4.77
N ALA A 154 22.02 -27.67 -5.54
CA ALA A 154 22.71 -28.84 -5.02
C ALA A 154 23.95 -28.45 -4.20
N ALA A 155 24.77 -27.53 -4.71
CA ALA A 155 25.97 -27.04 -4.04
C ALA A 155 25.64 -26.28 -2.74
N VAL A 156 24.71 -25.32 -2.77
CA VAL A 156 24.42 -24.46 -1.60
C VAL A 156 23.66 -25.16 -0.48
N GLY A 157 22.93 -26.25 -0.76
CA GLY A 157 22.25 -27.03 0.27
C GLY A 157 22.89 -28.38 0.61
N GLY A 158 24.08 -28.67 0.06
CA GLY A 158 24.86 -29.86 0.38
C GLY A 158 24.19 -31.17 -0.05
N TRP A 159 23.64 -31.20 -1.27
CA TRP A 159 23.22 -32.45 -1.91
C TRP A 159 24.39 -33.07 -2.66
N GLN A 160 24.48 -34.39 -2.67
CA GLN A 160 25.61 -35.13 -3.28
C GLN A 160 25.61 -35.07 -4.82
N GLY A 161 24.66 -34.34 -5.41
CA GLY A 161 24.50 -34.10 -6.83
C GLY A 161 23.07 -33.67 -7.18
N VAL A 162 22.85 -33.35 -8.45
CA VAL A 162 21.52 -33.00 -8.96
C VAL A 162 20.54 -34.17 -8.82
N ASP A 163 20.99 -35.41 -8.99
CA ASP A 163 20.14 -36.59 -8.86
C ASP A 163 19.61 -36.81 -7.42
N ASP A 164 20.43 -36.48 -6.41
CA ASP A 164 20.05 -36.54 -4.99
C ASP A 164 18.99 -35.48 -4.66
N LEU A 165 19.22 -34.25 -5.14
CA LEU A 165 18.28 -33.14 -5.02
C LEU A 165 16.95 -33.39 -5.73
N LEU A 166 16.98 -33.91 -6.96
CA LEU A 166 15.78 -34.22 -7.75
C LEU A 166 15.08 -35.48 -7.24
N GLY A 167 15.80 -36.42 -6.62
CA GLY A 167 15.23 -37.60 -5.96
C GLY A 167 14.32 -37.26 -4.77
N GLU A 168 14.53 -36.09 -4.15
CA GLU A 168 13.64 -35.55 -3.11
C GLU A 168 12.38 -34.87 -3.69
N LEU A 169 12.36 -34.53 -4.97
CA LEU A 169 11.19 -33.96 -5.65
C LEU A 169 10.25 -35.08 -6.13
N ARG A 170 8.94 -34.79 -6.22
CA ARG A 170 8.02 -35.76 -6.84
C ARG A 170 8.29 -35.84 -8.33
N SER A 171 8.06 -37.01 -8.90
CA SER A 171 7.85 -37.11 -10.35
C SER A 171 6.70 -36.18 -10.75
N PRO A 172 6.88 -35.33 -11.76
CA PRO A 172 5.85 -34.40 -12.20
C PRO A 172 4.61 -35.17 -12.68
N THR A 173 3.44 -34.62 -12.41
CA THR A 173 2.16 -35.13 -12.91
C THR A 173 2.08 -34.99 -14.43
N GLN A 174 1.21 -35.75 -15.09
CA GLN A 174 1.01 -35.63 -16.54
C GLN A 174 0.63 -34.21 -16.97
N GLU A 175 -0.10 -33.48 -16.13
CA GLU A 175 -0.48 -32.07 -16.36
C GLU A 175 0.70 -31.11 -16.20
N GLU A 176 1.59 -31.33 -15.22
CA GLU A 176 2.85 -30.58 -15.07
C GLU A 176 3.82 -30.86 -16.22
N ILE A 177 3.90 -32.12 -16.67
CA ILE A 177 4.69 -32.50 -17.85
C ILE A 177 4.10 -31.85 -19.10
N ALA A 178 2.79 -31.94 -19.32
CA ALA A 178 2.13 -31.31 -20.47
C ALA A 178 2.36 -29.79 -20.47
N THR A 179 2.19 -29.12 -19.32
CA THR A 179 2.46 -27.68 -19.17
C THR A 179 3.93 -27.34 -19.48
N ALA A 180 4.88 -28.13 -18.97
CA ALA A 180 6.31 -27.91 -19.19
C ALA A 180 6.73 -28.14 -20.66
N PHE A 181 6.11 -29.09 -21.36
CA PHE A 181 6.39 -29.34 -22.78
C PHE A 181 5.62 -28.40 -23.71
N GLU A 182 4.42 -27.95 -23.33
CA GLU A 182 3.73 -26.84 -23.99
C GLU A 182 4.55 -25.54 -23.92
N GLN A 183 5.27 -25.32 -22.81
CA GLN A 183 6.24 -24.21 -22.68
C GLN A 183 7.48 -24.37 -23.58
N LEU A 184 7.90 -25.60 -23.90
CA LEU A 184 9.00 -25.87 -24.85
C LEU A 184 8.55 -25.72 -26.30
N ASP A 185 7.34 -26.14 -26.63
CA ASP A 185 6.73 -25.94 -27.96
C ASP A 185 6.33 -24.47 -28.21
N GLY A 186 6.13 -23.68 -27.15
CA GLY A 186 5.95 -22.22 -27.19
C GLY A 186 7.24 -21.39 -27.02
N GLY A 187 8.40 -22.05 -26.88
CA GLY A 187 9.60 -21.57 -26.18
C GLY A 187 10.46 -20.47 -26.79
N THR A 188 10.01 -19.76 -27.84
CA THR A 188 10.77 -18.61 -28.39
C THR A 188 10.17 -17.24 -28.03
N THR A 189 9.03 -17.19 -27.32
CA THR A 189 8.20 -15.96 -27.25
C THR A 189 8.11 -15.28 -25.86
N ASP A 190 8.20 -16.01 -24.74
CA ASP A 190 7.84 -15.46 -23.41
C ASP A 190 8.96 -14.75 -22.65
N ALA A 191 10.21 -15.23 -22.65
CA ALA A 191 11.32 -14.50 -22.00
C ALA A 191 11.51 -13.08 -22.59
N GLY A 192 11.33 -12.94 -23.91
CA GLY A 192 11.38 -11.63 -24.55
C GLY A 192 10.22 -10.71 -24.19
N ARG A 193 9.04 -11.24 -23.81
CA ARG A 193 7.88 -10.41 -23.51
C ARG A 193 7.97 -9.77 -22.13
N LEU A 194 8.35 -10.53 -21.10
CA LEU A 194 8.58 -9.97 -19.78
C LEU A 194 9.72 -8.94 -19.81
N SER A 195 10.83 -9.22 -20.51
CA SER A 195 11.90 -8.24 -20.67
C SER A 195 11.44 -6.98 -21.41
N ARG A 196 10.67 -7.12 -22.50
CA ARG A 196 10.06 -5.95 -23.17
C ARG A 196 9.07 -5.22 -22.28
N LEU A 197 8.29 -5.93 -21.47
CA LEU A 197 7.38 -5.33 -20.49
C LEU A 197 8.15 -4.50 -19.48
N VAL A 198 9.22 -5.04 -18.87
CA VAL A 198 10.05 -4.29 -17.92
C VAL A 198 10.60 -3.00 -18.53
N VAL A 199 11.16 -3.07 -19.75
CA VAL A 199 11.66 -1.87 -20.47
C VAL A 199 10.52 -0.88 -20.78
N THR A 200 9.36 -1.39 -21.18
CA THR A 200 8.18 -0.55 -21.45
C THR A 200 7.69 0.14 -20.17
N LEU A 201 7.75 -0.55 -19.03
CA LEU A 201 7.37 0.00 -17.73
C LEU A 201 8.28 1.15 -17.31
N GLU A 202 9.59 1.07 -17.56
CA GLU A 202 10.52 2.17 -17.32
C GLU A 202 10.16 3.39 -18.19
N SER A 203 9.86 3.19 -19.47
CA SER A 203 9.42 4.28 -20.35
C SER A 203 8.07 4.88 -19.91
N VAL A 204 7.15 4.06 -19.39
CA VAL A 204 5.90 4.55 -18.80
C VAL A 204 6.19 5.39 -17.58
N ASP A 205 7.07 4.96 -16.68
CA ASP A 205 7.42 5.71 -15.46
C ASP A 205 7.99 7.11 -15.80
N GLU A 206 8.87 7.21 -16.81
CA GLU A 206 9.37 8.51 -17.28
C GLU A 206 8.26 9.43 -17.80
N ALA A 207 7.29 8.85 -18.52
CA ALA A 207 6.13 9.59 -19.04
C ALA A 207 5.21 10.06 -17.92
N LEU A 208 4.99 9.22 -16.90
CA LEU A 208 4.15 9.55 -15.75
C LEU A 208 4.70 10.74 -14.96
N VAL A 209 6.01 10.87 -14.82
CA VAL A 209 6.65 12.00 -14.11
C VAL A 209 6.39 13.34 -14.81
N SER A 210 6.33 13.31 -16.15
CA SER A 210 6.23 14.52 -16.96
C SER A 210 4.81 14.87 -17.37
N ALA A 211 3.86 13.96 -17.21
CA ALA A 211 2.48 14.14 -17.65
C ALA A 211 1.78 15.25 -16.82
N PRO A 212 1.22 16.29 -17.46
CA PRO A 212 0.57 17.42 -16.79
C PRO A 212 -0.87 17.13 -16.38
N THR A 213 -1.50 16.10 -16.93
CA THR A 213 -2.92 15.77 -16.66
C THR A 213 -3.13 14.25 -16.61
N ARG A 214 -4.19 13.83 -15.92
CA ARG A 214 -4.66 12.44 -15.92
C ARG A 214 -4.97 11.92 -17.32
N THR A 215 -5.56 12.75 -18.18
CA THR A 215 -5.87 12.35 -19.56
C THR A 215 -4.60 12.04 -20.36
N GLU A 216 -3.52 12.79 -20.11
CA GLU A 216 -2.21 12.49 -20.70
C GLU A 216 -1.61 11.22 -20.12
N ILE A 217 -1.69 11.01 -18.81
CA ILE A 217 -1.29 9.74 -18.17
C ILE A 217 -2.01 8.54 -18.83
N ASP A 218 -3.34 8.57 -18.90
CA ASP A 218 -4.14 7.47 -19.45
C ASP A 218 -3.75 7.15 -20.92
N ARG A 219 -3.47 8.19 -21.73
CA ARG A 219 -3.01 8.03 -23.12
C ARG A 219 -1.59 7.47 -23.23
N GLU A 220 -0.65 8.02 -22.46
CA GLU A 220 0.76 7.62 -22.50
C GLU A 220 0.97 6.17 -22.05
N VAL A 221 0.20 5.72 -21.05
CA VAL A 221 0.17 4.32 -20.59
C VAL A 221 -0.38 3.40 -21.68
N CYS A 222 -1.55 3.74 -22.25
CA CYS A 222 -2.13 2.92 -23.32
C CYS A 222 -1.19 2.79 -24.51
N SER A 223 -0.61 3.91 -24.96
CA SER A 223 0.27 3.94 -26.14
C SER A 223 1.49 3.03 -25.95
N ARG A 224 2.24 3.18 -24.85
CA ARG A 224 3.46 2.39 -24.60
C ARG A 224 3.17 0.90 -24.43
N LEU A 225 2.08 0.54 -23.78
CA LEU A 225 1.72 -0.86 -23.60
C LEU A 225 1.45 -1.59 -24.92
N THR A 226 1.18 -0.89 -26.03
CA THR A 226 1.06 -1.51 -27.36
C THR A 226 2.39 -1.98 -27.95
N GLU A 227 3.53 -1.64 -27.35
CA GLU A 227 4.83 -2.20 -27.72
C GLU A 227 4.99 -3.66 -27.28
N VAL A 228 4.20 -4.07 -26.29
CA VAL A 228 4.23 -5.42 -25.68
C VAL A 228 2.94 -6.19 -25.99
N TYR A 229 1.81 -5.49 -25.94
CA TYR A 229 0.48 -6.03 -26.09
C TYR A 229 -0.17 -5.56 -27.39
N ARG A 230 -1.21 -6.24 -27.84
CA ARG A 230 -1.88 -5.89 -29.11
C ARG A 230 -2.72 -4.63 -29.00
N ALA A 231 -3.23 -4.38 -27.79
CA ALA A 231 -4.03 -3.20 -27.48
C ALA A 231 -4.10 -2.99 -25.96
N ALA A 232 -4.38 -1.74 -25.58
CA ALA A 232 -4.56 -1.31 -24.20
C ALA A 232 -5.70 -0.30 -24.10
N TRP A 233 -6.44 -0.32 -22.99
CA TRP A 233 -7.54 0.58 -22.70
C TRP A 233 -7.53 0.96 -21.22
N VAL A 234 -7.73 2.23 -20.92
CA VAL A 234 -8.07 2.67 -19.56
C VAL A 234 -9.55 2.94 -19.51
N THR A 235 -10.21 2.33 -18.53
CA THR A 235 -11.66 2.36 -18.38
C THR A 235 -12.06 2.91 -17.02
N ASP A 236 -13.25 3.49 -17.00
CA ASP A 236 -14.02 3.71 -15.78
C ASP A 236 -15.27 2.83 -15.80
N VAL A 237 -15.67 2.40 -14.62
CA VAL A 237 -16.85 1.54 -14.44
C VAL A 237 -17.84 2.32 -13.61
N GLU A 238 -18.93 2.81 -14.22
CA GLU A 238 -19.99 3.46 -13.46
C GLU A 238 -20.67 2.41 -12.55
N PRO A 239 -20.70 2.60 -11.21
CA PRO A 239 -21.24 1.60 -10.29
C PRO A 239 -22.73 1.28 -10.50
N ASP A 240 -23.47 2.19 -11.11
CA ASP A 240 -24.94 2.24 -11.03
C ASP A 240 -25.67 2.07 -12.38
N ARG A 241 -24.94 2.05 -13.51
CA ARG A 241 -25.55 2.02 -14.86
C ARG A 241 -25.15 0.84 -15.73
N ASP A 242 -24.37 -0.09 -15.18
CA ASP A 242 -23.82 -1.22 -15.92
C ASP A 242 -23.04 -0.81 -17.18
N ARG A 243 -22.57 0.45 -17.21
CA ARG A 243 -21.96 1.10 -18.36
C ARG A 243 -20.48 1.33 -18.12
N LEU A 244 -19.67 0.77 -19.00
CA LEU A 244 -18.23 0.97 -19.05
C LEU A 244 -17.92 2.15 -19.96
N THR A 245 -17.09 3.08 -19.49
CA THR A 245 -16.60 4.20 -20.29
C THR A 245 -15.11 4.06 -20.51
N VAL A 246 -14.67 3.97 -21.76
CA VAL A 246 -13.25 3.98 -22.09
C VAL A 246 -12.75 5.44 -22.11
N ARG A 247 -11.75 5.74 -21.28
CA ARG A 247 -11.16 7.09 -21.18
C ARG A 247 -9.99 7.28 -22.15
N ALA A 248 -9.21 6.23 -22.36
CA ALA A 248 -8.12 6.21 -23.33
C ALA A 248 -7.95 4.81 -23.90
N HIS A 249 -7.41 4.71 -25.11
CA HIS A 249 -7.10 3.44 -25.74
C HIS A 249 -5.97 3.56 -26.76
N ALA A 250 -5.33 2.45 -27.07
CA ALA A 250 -4.36 2.32 -28.15
C ALA A 250 -4.40 0.90 -28.75
N GLY A 251 -4.00 0.78 -30.01
CA GLY A 251 -3.96 -0.48 -30.77
C GLY A 251 -5.30 -0.90 -31.38
N GLU A 252 -6.38 -0.88 -30.60
CA GLU A 252 -7.71 -1.31 -31.07
C GLU A 252 -8.84 -0.38 -30.59
N SER A 253 -9.99 -0.46 -31.30
CA SER A 253 -11.18 0.35 -31.01
C SER A 253 -11.77 0.02 -29.62
N PRO A 254 -12.31 1.02 -28.89
CA PRO A 254 -13.02 0.82 -27.63
C PRO A 254 -14.38 0.13 -27.78
N ASP A 255 -15.00 0.16 -28.97
CA ASP A 255 -16.36 -0.35 -29.22
C ASP A 255 -16.55 -1.85 -28.86
N ARG A 256 -15.44 -2.59 -28.75
CA ARG A 256 -15.40 -3.99 -28.30
C ARG A 256 -15.97 -4.23 -26.89
N PHE A 257 -15.96 -3.19 -26.04
CA PHE A 257 -16.48 -3.26 -24.67
C PHE A 257 -17.98 -2.97 -24.59
N GLU A 258 -18.66 -2.82 -25.75
CA GLU A 258 -20.11 -2.82 -25.82
C GLU A 258 -20.65 -4.25 -25.60
N GLY A 259 -20.99 -4.58 -24.34
CA GLY A 259 -21.55 -5.88 -23.95
C GLY A 259 -21.27 -6.28 -22.49
N SER A 260 -21.91 -7.35 -22.00
CA SER A 260 -21.88 -7.71 -20.56
C SER A 260 -20.67 -8.54 -20.11
N ALA A 261 -20.08 -9.37 -20.98
CA ALA A 261 -19.05 -10.34 -20.59
C ALA A 261 -17.68 -9.72 -20.28
N SER A 262 -17.14 -8.89 -21.19
CA SER A 262 -15.86 -8.19 -20.95
C SER A 262 -15.96 -7.24 -19.76
N THR A 263 -17.11 -6.59 -19.57
CA THR A 263 -17.37 -5.67 -18.46
C THR A 263 -17.27 -6.37 -17.09
N GLU A 264 -17.62 -7.66 -16.99
CA GLU A 264 -17.53 -8.41 -15.74
C GLU A 264 -16.08 -8.64 -15.28
N LEU A 265 -15.14 -8.90 -16.19
CA LEU A 265 -13.72 -9.04 -15.84
C LEU A 265 -13.19 -7.74 -15.22
N LEU A 266 -13.49 -6.59 -15.84
CA LEU A 266 -13.06 -5.29 -15.34
C LEU A 266 -13.74 -4.95 -14.00
N ARG A 267 -15.04 -5.24 -13.83
CA ARG A 267 -15.74 -5.07 -12.55
C ARG A 267 -15.07 -5.87 -11.43
N ARG A 268 -14.79 -7.15 -11.67
CA ARG A 268 -14.15 -8.02 -10.66
C ARG A 268 -12.74 -7.57 -10.34
N ALA A 269 -11.97 -7.13 -11.33
CA ALA A 269 -10.63 -6.60 -11.10
C ALA A 269 -10.69 -5.38 -10.17
N ARG A 270 -11.62 -4.45 -10.42
CA ARG A 270 -11.87 -3.29 -9.56
C ARG A 270 -12.30 -3.68 -8.14
N GLN A 271 -13.27 -4.59 -8.00
CA GLN A 271 -13.79 -5.02 -6.70
C GLN A 271 -12.75 -5.77 -5.86
N THR A 272 -11.91 -6.58 -6.50
CA THR A 272 -10.92 -7.41 -5.80
C THR A 272 -9.59 -6.70 -5.58
N GLY A 273 -9.34 -5.58 -6.27
CA GLY A 273 -8.07 -4.86 -6.22
C GLY A 273 -6.90 -5.65 -6.83
N LYS A 274 -7.17 -6.66 -7.68
CA LYS A 274 -6.15 -7.55 -8.25
C LYS A 274 -6.22 -7.59 -9.77
N THR A 275 -5.07 -7.77 -10.42
CA THR A 275 -5.05 -8.11 -11.85
C THR A 275 -5.69 -9.47 -12.10
N LEU A 276 -6.75 -9.50 -12.91
CA LEU A 276 -7.44 -10.71 -13.33
C LEU A 276 -7.20 -10.96 -14.82
N VAL A 277 -7.16 -12.23 -15.20
CA VAL A 277 -6.97 -12.66 -16.60
C VAL A 277 -8.08 -13.61 -16.98
N ALA A 278 -8.65 -13.41 -18.16
CA ALA A 278 -9.64 -14.31 -18.74
C ALA A 278 -9.43 -14.45 -20.25
N PRO A 279 -9.99 -15.51 -20.87
CA PRO A 279 -10.15 -15.57 -22.32
C PRO A 279 -10.79 -14.29 -22.85
N ASP A 280 -10.27 -13.82 -23.98
CA ASP A 280 -10.80 -12.63 -24.61
C ASP A 280 -12.08 -12.94 -25.40
N GLU A 281 -13.23 -12.70 -24.77
CA GLU A 281 -14.56 -12.84 -25.36
C GLU A 281 -15.15 -11.44 -25.61
N PRO A 282 -14.92 -10.83 -26.79
CA PRO A 282 -15.45 -9.51 -27.10
C PRO A 282 -16.98 -9.54 -27.29
N GLY A 283 -17.65 -8.42 -27.01
CA GLY A 283 -19.11 -8.30 -27.17
C GLY A 283 -19.59 -8.42 -28.63
N PRO A 284 -20.91 -8.58 -28.86
CA PRO A 284 -21.48 -8.81 -30.19
C PRO A 284 -21.28 -7.67 -31.20
N ALA A 285 -20.89 -6.47 -30.73
CA ALA A 285 -20.54 -5.33 -31.57
C ALA A 285 -19.11 -5.39 -32.15
N SER A 286 -18.28 -6.34 -31.71
CA SER A 286 -16.92 -6.51 -32.21
C SER A 286 -16.92 -7.37 -33.48
N ASP A 287 -16.49 -6.81 -34.62
CA ASP A 287 -16.29 -7.52 -35.90
C ASP A 287 -15.16 -8.60 -35.88
N ARG A 288 -14.76 -9.10 -34.71
CA ARG A 288 -13.63 -10.02 -34.52
C ARG A 288 -13.99 -11.26 -33.73
N GLU A 289 -13.61 -12.43 -34.25
CA GLU A 289 -13.58 -13.70 -33.52
C GLU A 289 -12.45 -13.68 -32.46
N GLY A 290 -12.82 -13.82 -31.19
CA GLY A 290 -11.92 -13.79 -30.04
C GLY A 290 -10.88 -14.93 -30.08
N ARG A 291 -9.60 -14.56 -30.18
CA ARG A 291 -8.45 -15.48 -30.03
C ARG A 291 -7.32 -14.74 -29.29
N GLY A 292 -7.30 -14.85 -27.96
CA GLY A 292 -6.28 -14.25 -27.09
C GLY A 292 -6.72 -14.24 -25.62
N LEU A 293 -5.89 -13.64 -24.77
CA LEU A 293 -6.21 -13.38 -23.36
C LEU A 293 -6.38 -11.88 -23.14
N LEU A 294 -7.22 -11.52 -22.17
CA LEU A 294 -7.41 -10.16 -21.68
C LEU A 294 -7.01 -10.12 -20.21
N ALA A 295 -6.14 -9.17 -19.85
CA ALA A 295 -5.83 -8.86 -18.45
C ALA A 295 -6.48 -7.54 -18.07
N ALA A 296 -7.08 -7.50 -16.88
CA ALA A 296 -7.69 -6.33 -16.28
C ALA A 296 -6.99 -6.01 -14.96
N THR A 297 -6.32 -4.86 -14.91
CA THR A 297 -5.51 -4.39 -13.80
C THR A 297 -6.15 -3.14 -13.19
N PRO A 298 -6.55 -3.16 -11.91
CA PRO A 298 -7.09 -1.99 -11.26
C PRO A 298 -6.03 -0.91 -11.05
N LEU A 299 -6.40 0.33 -11.35
CA LEU A 299 -5.60 1.52 -11.09
C LEU A 299 -5.96 2.03 -9.70
N ALA A 300 -5.40 1.41 -8.67
CA ALA A 300 -5.73 1.69 -7.27
C ALA A 300 -4.52 2.23 -6.50
N HIS A 301 -4.76 3.26 -5.69
CA HIS A 301 -3.84 3.77 -4.68
C HIS A 301 -4.65 4.03 -3.41
N SER A 302 -4.13 3.59 -2.26
CA SER A 302 -4.88 3.49 -1.00
C SER A 302 -6.25 2.84 -1.19
N GLU A 303 -7.33 3.46 -0.69
CA GLU A 303 -8.71 2.98 -0.81
C GLU A 303 -9.39 3.44 -2.11
N THR A 304 -8.72 4.22 -2.95
CA THR A 304 -9.30 4.81 -4.17
C THR A 304 -8.89 4.04 -5.41
N THR A 305 -9.88 3.51 -6.16
CA THR A 305 -9.65 2.95 -7.50
C THR A 305 -10.09 3.94 -8.57
N TYR A 306 -9.11 4.48 -9.30
CA TYR A 306 -9.29 5.48 -10.34
C TYR A 306 -9.76 4.89 -11.68
N GLY A 307 -9.76 3.57 -11.84
CA GLY A 307 -10.21 2.90 -13.07
C GLY A 307 -9.61 1.52 -13.21
N VAL A 308 -9.75 0.93 -14.40
CA VAL A 308 -9.17 -0.37 -14.74
C VAL A 308 -8.46 -0.27 -16.08
N LEU A 309 -7.19 -0.65 -16.08
CA LEU A 309 -6.37 -0.83 -17.27
C LEU A 309 -6.63 -2.25 -17.82
N ALA A 310 -7.17 -2.34 -19.03
CA ALA A 310 -7.29 -3.59 -19.76
C ALA A 310 -6.19 -3.67 -20.83
N VAL A 311 -5.51 -4.81 -20.92
CA VAL A 311 -4.52 -5.09 -21.98
C VAL A 311 -4.81 -6.42 -22.63
N ARG A 312 -4.64 -6.49 -23.96
CA ARG A 312 -4.90 -7.71 -24.72
C ARG A 312 -3.64 -8.31 -25.28
N ALA A 313 -3.43 -9.58 -24.99
CA ALA A 313 -2.37 -10.35 -25.59
C ALA A 313 -2.74 -10.90 -26.97
N GLY A 314 -1.74 -10.96 -27.86
CA GLY A 314 -1.86 -11.65 -29.15
C GLY A 314 -1.67 -13.16 -29.10
N SER A 315 -1.29 -13.73 -27.94
CA SER A 315 -0.96 -15.14 -27.75
C SER A 315 -1.64 -15.71 -26.50
N GLN A 316 -1.84 -17.04 -26.47
CA GLN A 316 -2.45 -17.72 -25.32
C GLN A 316 -1.49 -17.98 -24.14
N GLY A 317 -0.17 -17.80 -24.31
CA GLY A 317 0.82 -17.92 -23.23
C GLY A 317 1.11 -16.64 -22.43
N ALA A 318 0.37 -15.55 -22.68
CA ALA A 318 0.62 -14.26 -22.02
C ALA A 318 0.02 -14.19 -20.61
N PHE A 319 0.47 -13.22 -19.83
CA PHE A 319 0.04 -12.95 -18.46
C PHE A 319 0.37 -14.09 -17.49
N ASP A 320 1.59 -14.59 -17.56
CA ASP A 320 2.15 -15.44 -16.52
C ASP A 320 2.22 -14.69 -15.15
N ARG A 321 2.67 -15.38 -14.11
CA ARG A 321 2.70 -14.77 -12.76
C ARG A 321 3.63 -13.54 -12.67
N PRO A 322 4.84 -13.54 -13.25
CA PRO A 322 5.68 -12.35 -13.36
C PRO A 322 5.02 -11.18 -14.09
N GLU A 323 4.44 -11.40 -15.27
CA GLU A 323 3.78 -10.33 -16.04
C GLU A 323 2.60 -9.73 -15.27
N ARG A 324 1.77 -10.55 -14.63
CA ARG A 324 0.68 -10.06 -13.77
C ARG A 324 1.18 -9.23 -12.59
N THR A 325 2.31 -9.62 -11.99
CA THR A 325 2.92 -8.87 -10.89
C THR A 325 3.45 -7.52 -11.37
N ALA A 326 4.04 -7.49 -12.56
CA ALA A 326 4.53 -6.27 -13.19
C ALA A 326 3.38 -5.31 -13.57
N LEU A 327 2.28 -5.85 -14.09
CA LEU A 327 1.04 -5.10 -14.35
C LEU A 327 0.41 -4.56 -13.06
N ASP A 328 0.30 -5.35 -11.99
CA ASP A 328 -0.16 -4.88 -10.68
C ASP A 328 0.71 -3.71 -10.16
N ALA A 329 2.03 -3.82 -10.30
CA ALA A 329 2.95 -2.76 -9.92
C ALA A 329 2.78 -1.51 -10.79
N LEU A 330 2.51 -1.67 -12.09
CA LEU A 330 2.16 -0.56 -12.97
C LEU A 330 0.85 0.11 -12.53
N GLY A 331 -0.20 -0.66 -12.24
CA GLY A 331 -1.50 -0.13 -11.85
C GLY A 331 -1.42 0.78 -10.62
N ARG A 332 -0.61 0.38 -9.62
CA ARG A 332 -0.32 1.20 -8.44
C ARG A 332 0.48 2.47 -8.78
N ARG A 333 1.49 2.37 -9.65
CA ARG A 333 2.33 3.52 -10.07
C ARG A 333 1.52 4.55 -10.86
N VAL A 334 0.68 4.10 -11.78
CA VAL A 334 -0.24 4.97 -12.54
C VAL A 334 -1.22 5.65 -11.60
N ALA A 335 -1.84 4.92 -10.66
CA ALA A 335 -2.75 5.52 -9.68
C ALA A 335 -2.06 6.53 -8.76
N PHE A 336 -0.82 6.25 -8.35
CA PHE A 336 0.00 7.21 -7.60
C PHE A 336 0.30 8.46 -8.43
N ALA A 337 0.69 8.31 -9.71
CA ALA A 337 0.96 9.44 -10.61
C ALA A 337 -0.30 10.28 -10.87
N ILE A 338 -1.47 9.66 -11.02
CA ILE A 338 -2.76 10.35 -11.09
C ILE A 338 -2.97 11.16 -9.82
N THR A 339 -2.84 10.55 -8.65
CA THR A 339 -3.01 11.22 -7.35
C THR A 339 -2.06 12.40 -7.20
N ALA A 340 -0.78 12.22 -7.56
CA ALA A 340 0.24 13.27 -7.50
C ALA A 340 -0.04 14.42 -8.48
N THR A 341 -0.49 14.11 -9.70
CA THR A 341 -0.82 15.10 -10.73
C THR A 341 -2.08 15.89 -10.38
N GLU A 342 -3.13 15.19 -9.96
CA GLU A 342 -4.38 15.79 -9.48
C GLU A 342 -4.10 16.71 -8.27
N ARG A 343 -3.28 16.26 -7.32
CA ARG A 343 -2.86 17.08 -6.17
C ARG A 343 -2.00 18.26 -6.58
N LYS A 344 -1.07 18.07 -7.52
CA LYS A 344 -0.25 19.17 -8.07
C LYS A 344 -1.13 20.21 -8.79
N LEU A 345 -2.16 19.80 -9.49
CA LEU A 345 -3.12 20.72 -10.14
C LEU A 345 -3.94 21.52 -9.12
N LEU A 346 -4.35 20.88 -8.02
CA LEU A 346 -4.97 21.56 -6.87
C LEU A 346 -4.01 22.56 -6.21
N LEU A 347 -2.73 22.19 -6.07
CA LEU A 347 -1.70 23.01 -5.42
C LEU A 347 -1.18 24.17 -6.28
N LEU A 348 -1.07 23.99 -7.61
CA LEU A 348 -0.48 24.97 -8.54
C LEU A 348 -1.49 25.97 -9.12
N GLY A 349 -2.62 26.21 -8.44
CA GLY A 349 -3.58 27.22 -8.90
C GLY A 349 -4.29 26.87 -10.21
N GLY A 350 -4.44 25.56 -10.50
CA GLY A 350 -5.19 25.07 -11.65
C GLY A 350 -6.68 25.41 -11.57
N GLN A 351 -7.44 25.02 -12.60
CA GLN A 351 -8.89 24.96 -12.44
C GLN A 351 -9.20 23.96 -11.32
N VAL A 352 -9.99 24.38 -10.34
CA VAL A 352 -10.51 23.55 -9.27
C VAL A 352 -12.02 23.51 -9.37
N LEU A 353 -12.60 22.42 -8.91
CA LEU A 353 -14.02 22.28 -8.79
C LEU A 353 -14.45 22.59 -7.37
N GLU A 354 -14.97 23.80 -7.16
CA GLU A 354 -15.59 24.17 -5.89
C GLU A 354 -16.95 23.47 -5.79
N VAL A 355 -17.08 22.61 -4.79
CA VAL A 355 -18.28 21.85 -4.50
C VAL A 355 -18.78 22.21 -3.12
N ARG A 356 -20.09 22.48 -3.02
CA ARG A 356 -20.77 22.71 -1.74
C ARG A 356 -21.79 21.62 -1.48
N PHE A 357 -21.63 20.95 -0.36
CA PHE A 357 -22.59 20.01 0.17
C PHE A 357 -23.36 20.65 1.33
N GLN A 358 -24.63 20.31 1.43
CA GLN A 358 -25.48 20.69 2.54
C GLN A 358 -26.05 19.44 3.19
N TYR A 359 -25.97 19.35 4.50
CA TYR A 359 -26.52 18.24 5.29
C TYR A 359 -27.07 18.76 6.60
N SER A 360 -28.02 18.02 7.17
CA SER A 360 -28.66 18.36 8.45
C SER A 360 -28.87 17.10 9.30
N ASP A 361 -27.99 16.12 9.12
CA ASP A 361 -28.09 14.83 9.80
C ASP A 361 -27.66 14.98 11.25
N GLY A 362 -28.48 14.52 12.18
CA GLY A 362 -28.09 14.42 13.58
C GLY A 362 -26.94 13.43 13.81
N ALA A 363 -26.73 12.50 12.86
CA ALA A 363 -25.58 11.59 12.87
C ALA A 363 -24.25 12.27 12.50
N ALA A 364 -24.28 13.48 11.92
CA ALA A 364 -23.05 14.21 11.64
C ALA A 364 -22.67 15.08 12.85
N THR A 365 -21.56 14.75 13.51
CA THR A 365 -21.12 15.29 14.80
C THR A 365 -21.32 16.81 14.94
N LEU A 366 -20.81 17.60 13.98
CA LEU A 366 -20.86 19.07 14.05
C LEU A 366 -22.26 19.64 13.83
N ALA A 367 -23.10 18.99 13.03
CA ALA A 367 -24.50 19.36 12.87
C ALA A 367 -25.29 19.10 14.16
N GLY A 368 -25.06 17.95 14.79
CA GLY A 368 -25.62 17.60 16.10
C GLY A 368 -25.22 18.58 17.20
N LEU A 369 -23.95 19.00 17.24
CA LEU A 369 -23.47 20.01 18.20
C LEU A 369 -24.16 21.35 18.04
N SER A 370 -24.26 21.88 16.81
CA SER A 370 -24.98 23.13 16.53
C SER A 370 -26.45 23.05 16.94
N ALA A 371 -27.14 21.94 16.63
CA ALA A 371 -28.54 21.75 16.99
C ALA A 371 -28.76 21.64 18.51
N THR A 372 -27.86 20.96 19.22
CA THR A 372 -27.96 20.73 20.67
C THR A 372 -27.69 22.00 21.47
N LEU A 373 -26.76 22.82 21.00
CA LEU A 373 -26.33 24.05 21.68
C LEU A 373 -27.04 25.32 21.17
N ASP A 374 -27.87 25.21 20.14
CA ASP A 374 -28.50 26.35 19.45
C ASP A 374 -27.47 27.41 19.04
N CYS A 375 -26.35 26.95 18.46
CA CYS A 375 -25.17 27.76 18.18
C CYS A 375 -24.73 27.70 16.72
N SER A 376 -23.99 28.70 16.27
CA SER A 376 -23.29 28.64 14.98
C SER A 376 -21.85 28.15 15.11
N LEU A 377 -21.42 27.32 14.16
CA LEU A 377 -20.06 26.81 14.05
C LEU A 377 -19.45 27.26 12.72
N HIS A 378 -18.18 27.61 12.72
CA HIS A 378 -17.40 27.80 11.51
C HIS A 378 -16.01 27.18 11.64
N LEU A 379 -15.50 26.65 10.54
CA LEU A 379 -14.16 26.08 10.47
C LEU A 379 -13.15 27.17 10.12
N ASP A 380 -12.25 27.46 11.06
CA ASP A 380 -11.13 28.40 10.87
C ASP A 380 -9.94 27.72 10.20
N GLY A 381 -9.74 26.43 10.48
CA GLY A 381 -8.67 25.63 9.90
C GLY A 381 -8.88 24.14 10.12
N VAL A 382 -8.25 23.33 9.28
CA VAL A 382 -8.23 21.87 9.41
C VAL A 382 -6.86 21.35 9.03
N VAL A 383 -6.32 20.43 9.84
CA VAL A 383 -5.05 19.76 9.56
C VAL A 383 -5.17 18.25 9.81
N PRO A 384 -4.38 17.41 9.12
CA PRO A 384 -4.38 15.96 9.36
C PRO A 384 -3.86 15.60 10.77
N GLY A 385 -4.51 14.63 11.42
CA GLY A 385 -4.09 14.02 12.70
C GLY A 385 -3.62 12.56 12.56
N GLU A 386 -3.53 11.85 13.68
CA GLU A 386 -3.13 10.44 13.71
C GLU A 386 -4.19 9.51 13.11
N GLY A 387 -3.78 8.37 12.54
CA GLY A 387 -4.73 7.33 12.12
C GLY A 387 -5.71 7.74 11.02
N GLY A 388 -5.48 8.88 10.36
CA GLY A 388 -6.39 9.44 9.37
C GLY A 388 -7.47 10.37 9.92
N SER A 389 -7.39 10.76 11.21
CA SER A 389 -8.24 11.77 11.85
C SER A 389 -7.98 13.18 11.32
N LEU A 390 -8.85 14.12 11.68
CA LEU A 390 -8.71 15.55 11.39
C LEU A 390 -8.70 16.37 12.67
N VAL A 391 -7.70 17.23 12.82
CA VAL A 391 -7.69 18.27 13.84
C VAL A 391 -8.37 19.52 13.26
N CYS A 392 -9.55 19.84 13.77
CA CYS A 392 -10.39 20.94 13.30
C CYS A 392 -10.36 22.10 14.29
N PHE A 393 -10.15 23.32 13.80
CA PHE A 393 -10.23 24.54 14.58
C PHE A 393 -11.58 25.19 14.33
N LEU A 394 -12.47 25.10 15.31
CA LEU A 394 -13.87 25.48 15.19
C LEU A 394 -14.17 26.72 16.02
N GLY A 395 -14.54 27.80 15.35
CA GLY A 395 -15.08 28.98 15.99
C GLY A 395 -16.57 28.79 16.27
N LEU A 396 -16.99 29.14 17.48
CA LEU A 396 -18.38 29.09 17.93
C LEU A 396 -18.90 30.48 18.27
N ARG A 397 -20.21 30.67 18.10
CA ARG A 397 -20.93 31.83 18.61
C ARG A 397 -22.23 31.44 19.29
N GLU A 398 -22.89 32.38 19.96
CA GLU A 398 -24.21 32.21 20.61
C GLU A 398 -24.25 31.18 21.77
N THR A 399 -23.11 30.56 22.12
CA THR A 399 -22.96 29.63 23.25
C THR A 399 -21.66 29.88 24.00
N SER A 400 -21.61 29.58 25.29
CA SER A 400 -20.37 29.73 26.04
C SER A 400 -19.36 28.64 25.68
N ALA A 401 -18.08 29.01 25.65
CA ALA A 401 -16.98 28.11 25.34
C ALA A 401 -16.97 26.84 26.21
N GLU A 402 -17.31 26.96 27.50
CA GLU A 402 -17.35 25.83 28.43
C GLU A 402 -18.47 24.85 28.10
N ARG A 403 -19.67 25.34 27.75
CA ARG A 403 -20.79 24.48 27.36
C ARG A 403 -20.52 23.78 26.03
N ALA A 404 -19.88 24.48 25.11
CA ALA A 404 -19.46 23.91 23.84
C ALA A 404 -18.39 22.82 24.02
N LEU A 405 -17.40 23.06 24.88
CA LEU A 405 -16.36 22.10 25.21
C LEU A 405 -16.95 20.81 25.80
N GLU A 406 -17.83 20.94 26.81
CA GLU A 406 -18.49 19.81 27.46
C GLU A 406 -19.32 19.00 26.47
N ALA A 407 -20.14 19.66 25.64
CA ALA A 407 -20.95 18.98 24.65
C ALA A 407 -20.12 18.31 23.54
N ALA A 408 -19.01 18.93 23.12
CA ALA A 408 -18.10 18.36 22.12
C ALA A 408 -17.35 17.14 22.65
N ALA A 409 -16.96 17.12 23.93
CA ALA A 409 -16.29 15.98 24.54
C ALA A 409 -17.18 14.74 24.63
N ASP A 410 -18.50 14.94 24.74
CA ASP A 410 -19.50 13.87 24.79
C ASP A 410 -20.06 13.48 23.40
N ALA A 411 -19.61 14.13 22.32
CA ALA A 411 -20.16 13.91 20.99
C ALA A 411 -19.53 12.71 20.28
N ASP A 412 -20.36 11.87 19.66
CA ASP A 412 -19.89 10.74 18.85
C ASP A 412 -19.00 11.23 17.68
N GLY A 413 -17.88 10.54 17.45
CA GLY A 413 -16.89 10.89 16.42
C GLY A 413 -15.89 11.98 16.81
N VAL A 414 -15.88 12.41 18.08
CA VAL A 414 -14.84 13.25 18.67
C VAL A 414 -13.92 12.39 19.53
N ASP A 415 -12.62 12.35 19.19
CA ASP A 415 -11.59 11.64 19.96
C ASP A 415 -11.03 12.52 21.09
N ASP A 416 -10.80 13.81 20.80
CA ASP A 416 -10.32 14.79 21.77
C ASP A 416 -10.86 16.20 21.45
N VAL A 417 -11.00 17.03 22.49
CA VAL A 417 -11.41 18.43 22.36
C VAL A 417 -10.74 19.34 23.38
N ARG A 418 -10.28 20.50 22.91
CA ARG A 418 -9.56 21.48 23.72
C ARG A 418 -10.05 22.90 23.44
N LEU A 419 -10.18 23.68 24.50
CA LEU A 419 -10.55 25.09 24.41
C LEU A 419 -9.29 25.96 24.22
N LEU A 420 -9.16 26.57 23.05
CA LEU A 420 -8.01 27.42 22.71
C LEU A 420 -8.23 28.88 23.10
N ARG A 421 -9.43 29.43 22.84
CA ARG A 421 -9.76 30.82 23.15
C ARG A 421 -11.19 30.99 23.63
N ARG A 422 -11.37 31.90 24.59
CA ARG A 422 -12.67 32.34 25.07
C ARG A 422 -13.01 33.70 24.49
N HIS A 423 -14.26 33.85 24.07
CA HIS A 423 -14.87 35.12 23.69
C HIS A 423 -16.15 35.32 24.51
N ASP A 424 -16.63 36.56 24.60
CA ASP A 424 -17.82 36.87 25.40
C ASP A 424 -19.09 36.18 24.88
N ASP A 425 -19.12 35.87 23.58
CA ASP A 425 -20.23 35.27 22.85
C ASP A 425 -19.74 34.04 22.05
N GLY A 426 -18.85 33.22 22.64
CA GLY A 426 -18.30 32.07 21.94
C GLY A 426 -16.91 31.64 22.36
N GLY A 427 -16.22 30.95 21.45
CA GLY A 427 -14.86 30.50 21.65
C GLY A 427 -14.28 29.85 20.41
N LEU A 428 -13.00 29.48 20.50
CA LEU A 428 -12.31 28.65 19.51
C LEU A 428 -11.97 27.31 20.17
N LEU A 429 -12.51 26.23 19.61
CA LEU A 429 -12.20 24.87 20.01
C LEU A 429 -11.26 24.21 19.00
N GLU A 430 -10.34 23.41 19.50
CA GLU A 430 -9.62 22.39 18.75
C GLU A 430 -10.36 21.07 18.96
N VAL A 431 -10.82 20.44 17.89
CA VAL A 431 -11.60 19.19 17.94
C VAL A 431 -10.93 18.16 17.03
N VAL A 432 -10.59 17.00 17.58
CA VAL A 432 -10.07 15.86 16.82
C VAL A 432 -11.24 14.98 16.40
N LEU A 433 -11.47 14.90 15.10
CA LEU A 433 -12.53 14.08 14.50
C LEU A 433 -11.92 12.81 13.89
N ASP A 434 -12.33 11.64 14.37
CA ASP A 434 -11.85 10.33 13.92
C ASP A 434 -12.94 9.51 13.21
N ALA A 435 -14.22 9.89 13.38
CA ALA A 435 -15.37 9.28 12.73
C ALA A 435 -16.50 10.29 12.47
N ASP A 436 -17.61 9.81 11.88
CA ASP A 436 -18.92 10.47 11.84
C ASP A 436 -18.97 11.93 11.33
N SER A 437 -18.01 12.30 10.47
CA SER A 437 -17.94 13.61 9.85
C SER A 437 -17.76 13.55 8.32
N PRO A 438 -18.62 14.23 7.53
CA PRO A 438 -18.42 14.40 6.09
C PRO A 438 -17.07 15.07 5.73
N LEU A 439 -16.48 15.85 6.65
CA LEU A 439 -15.15 16.44 6.46
C LEU A 439 -14.08 15.35 6.33
N LEU A 440 -14.06 14.42 7.28
CA LEU A 440 -13.14 13.28 7.31
C LEU A 440 -13.23 12.47 6.02
N ALA A 441 -14.46 12.13 5.65
CA ALA A 441 -14.75 11.33 4.48
C ALA A 441 -14.34 12.03 3.16
N LEU A 442 -14.43 13.36 3.07
CA LEU A 442 -13.96 14.13 1.90
C LEU A 442 -12.44 14.27 1.87
N ALA A 443 -11.81 14.53 3.02
CA ALA A 443 -10.36 14.65 3.12
C ALA A 443 -9.65 13.34 2.74
N GLN A 444 -10.16 12.19 3.19
CA GLN A 444 -9.63 10.87 2.85
C GLN A 444 -9.73 10.54 1.35
N ARG A 445 -10.65 11.18 0.63
CA ARG A 445 -10.82 11.05 -0.83
C ARG A 445 -10.03 12.11 -1.61
N GLY A 446 -9.10 12.82 -0.97
CA GLY A 446 -8.25 13.81 -1.61
C GLY A 446 -8.91 15.17 -1.85
N GLY A 447 -10.10 15.41 -1.29
CA GLY A 447 -10.75 16.71 -1.34
C GLY A 447 -10.08 17.70 -0.38
N THR A 448 -9.90 18.94 -0.83
CA THR A 448 -9.40 20.01 0.05
C THR A 448 -10.57 20.74 0.68
N ILE A 449 -10.68 20.69 2.01
CA ILE A 449 -11.75 21.40 2.71
C ILE A 449 -11.38 22.87 2.79
N THR A 450 -12.21 23.72 2.21
CA THR A 450 -11.98 25.18 2.17
C THR A 450 -12.91 25.95 3.09
N GLY A 451 -13.94 25.30 3.63
CA GLY A 451 -14.72 25.87 4.71
C GLY A 451 -15.89 24.99 5.13
N LEU A 452 -16.36 25.22 6.35
CA LEU A 452 -17.59 24.67 6.89
C LEU A 452 -18.30 25.77 7.67
N ARG A 453 -19.61 25.86 7.49
CA ARG A 453 -20.50 26.61 8.38
C ARG A 453 -21.64 25.72 8.82
N VAL A 454 -21.99 25.77 10.09
CA VAL A 454 -23.11 25.03 10.65
C VAL A 454 -23.97 26.01 11.42
N GLU A 455 -25.25 26.09 11.06
CA GLU A 455 -26.22 26.98 11.69
C GLU A 455 -27.54 26.24 11.86
N ASN A 456 -28.16 26.28 13.04
CA ASN A 456 -29.42 25.61 13.33
C ASN A 456 -29.40 24.11 12.98
N GLY A 457 -28.27 23.43 13.21
CA GLY A 457 -28.08 22.02 12.86
C GLY A 457 -27.95 21.72 11.37
N VAL A 458 -27.82 22.75 10.52
CA VAL A 458 -27.64 22.60 9.08
C VAL A 458 -26.23 23.01 8.69
N ALA A 459 -25.46 22.05 8.19
CA ALA A 459 -24.09 22.25 7.77
C ALA A 459 -24.00 22.54 6.27
N THR A 460 -23.20 23.53 5.91
CA THR A 460 -22.75 23.83 4.55
C THR A 460 -21.25 23.63 4.48
N LEU A 461 -20.84 22.54 3.83
CA LEU A 461 -19.45 22.16 3.64
C LEU A 461 -18.98 22.57 2.24
N THR A 462 -17.91 23.35 2.16
CA THR A 462 -17.26 23.75 0.92
C THR A 462 -15.93 23.03 0.79
N CYS A 463 -15.74 22.39 -0.35
CA CYS A 463 -14.49 21.71 -0.69
C CYS A 463 -14.08 22.02 -2.12
N GLU A 464 -12.79 21.91 -2.37
CA GLU A 464 -12.19 21.94 -3.69
C GLU A 464 -11.80 20.51 -4.09
N LEU A 465 -12.30 20.11 -5.24
CA LEU A 465 -12.00 18.84 -5.89
C LEU A 465 -11.29 19.14 -7.22
N VAL A 466 -10.73 18.09 -7.80
CA VAL A 466 -10.14 18.16 -9.13
C VAL A 466 -11.29 18.33 -10.15
N PRO A 467 -11.13 19.11 -11.25
CA PRO A 467 -12.19 19.29 -12.26
C PRO A 467 -12.79 17.99 -12.80
N GLU A 468 -11.94 16.98 -12.99
CA GLU A 468 -12.30 15.66 -13.50
C GLU A 468 -12.98 14.76 -12.46
N THR A 469 -13.10 15.18 -11.20
CA THR A 469 -13.77 14.38 -10.16
C THR A 469 -15.25 14.19 -10.49
N ASP A 470 -15.71 12.93 -10.46
CA ASP A 470 -17.12 12.61 -10.52
C ASP A 470 -17.81 12.96 -9.20
N VAL A 471 -18.28 14.20 -9.11
CA VAL A 471 -19.01 14.72 -7.94
C VAL A 471 -20.26 13.89 -7.61
N ARG A 472 -20.88 13.25 -8.61
CA ARG A 472 -22.06 12.41 -8.35
C ARG A 472 -21.63 11.16 -7.59
N ALA A 473 -20.56 10.50 -8.02
CA ALA A 473 -20.02 9.36 -7.29
C ALA A 473 -19.63 9.73 -5.85
N VAL A 474 -19.00 10.89 -5.65
CA VAL A 474 -18.67 11.41 -4.30
C VAL A 474 -19.93 11.67 -3.46
N HIS A 475 -20.93 12.32 -4.05
CA HIS A 475 -22.22 12.57 -3.42
C HIS A 475 -22.92 11.27 -3.01
N ASP A 476 -23.02 10.31 -3.93
CA ASP A 476 -23.76 9.07 -3.70
C ASP A 476 -23.06 8.20 -2.65
N ASP A 477 -21.74 8.21 -2.61
CA ASP A 477 -20.94 7.50 -1.61
C ASP A 477 -21.12 8.12 -0.21
N LEU A 478 -21.02 9.44 -0.11
CA LEU A 478 -21.32 10.18 1.13
C LEU A 478 -22.77 10.02 1.57
N GLY A 479 -23.71 10.02 0.61
CA GLY A 479 -25.15 9.89 0.86
C GLY A 479 -25.54 8.54 1.49
N ARG A 480 -24.72 7.50 1.35
CA ARG A 480 -24.96 6.22 2.06
C ARG A 480 -24.71 6.34 3.57
N GLN A 481 -23.75 7.16 3.98
CA GLN A 481 -23.41 7.41 5.38
C GLN A 481 -24.22 8.57 5.96
N TYR A 482 -24.53 9.58 5.13
CA TYR A 482 -25.24 10.80 5.52
C TYR A 482 -26.44 11.01 4.59
N PRO A 483 -27.60 10.37 4.84
CA PRO A 483 -28.75 10.41 3.95
C PRO A 483 -29.32 11.81 3.67
N SER A 484 -29.10 12.78 4.56
CA SER A 484 -29.53 14.17 4.35
C SER A 484 -28.58 15.00 3.47
N LEU A 485 -27.41 14.44 3.11
CA LEU A 485 -26.42 15.13 2.33
C LEU A 485 -26.91 15.36 0.90
N SER A 486 -26.79 16.62 0.47
CA SER A 486 -27.23 17.07 -0.84
C SER A 486 -26.20 17.99 -1.46
N LEU A 487 -26.09 17.95 -2.79
CA LEU A 487 -25.23 18.86 -3.54
C LEU A 487 -25.92 20.23 -3.69
N ALA A 488 -25.42 21.25 -3.01
CA ALA A 488 -25.95 22.61 -3.07
C ALA A 488 -25.40 23.40 -4.27
N SER A 489 -24.11 23.24 -4.60
CA SER A 489 -23.53 23.86 -5.79
C SER A 489 -22.28 23.15 -6.28
N LYS A 490 -22.06 23.17 -7.60
CA LYS A 490 -20.84 22.74 -8.28
C LYS A 490 -20.39 23.87 -9.20
N ARG A 491 -19.16 24.38 -9.04
CA ARG A 491 -18.61 25.48 -9.85
C ARG A 491 -17.14 25.23 -10.17
N GLU A 492 -16.80 25.23 -11.45
CA GLU A 492 -15.40 25.35 -11.85
C GLU A 492 -14.91 26.76 -11.54
N ARG A 493 -13.81 26.87 -10.82
CA ARG A 493 -13.14 28.13 -10.50
C ARG A 493 -11.67 27.97 -10.78
N GLN A 494 -10.99 29.08 -11.07
CA GLN A 494 -9.55 29.09 -10.82
C GLN A 494 -9.39 29.04 -9.31
N ALA A 495 -8.53 28.14 -8.80
CA ALA A 495 -8.13 28.17 -7.39
C ALA A 495 -7.76 29.61 -7.03
N ALA A 496 -8.21 30.07 -5.86
CA ALA A 496 -8.14 31.48 -5.51
C ALA A 496 -6.71 32.02 -5.65
N GLN A 497 -6.44 32.75 -6.74
CA GLN A 497 -5.23 33.53 -6.90
C GLN A 497 -5.33 34.72 -5.94
N GLN A 498 -4.92 34.52 -4.69
CA GLN A 498 -4.46 35.66 -3.91
C GLN A 498 -3.12 36.11 -4.50
N PRO A 499 -2.81 37.42 -4.53
CA PRO A 499 -1.70 37.96 -5.30
C PRO A 499 -0.39 37.24 -4.99
N ARG A 500 0.32 36.82 -6.04
CA ARG A 500 1.67 36.24 -6.02
C ARG A 500 2.60 37.07 -5.12
N SER A 501 3.22 36.47 -4.09
CA SER A 501 4.56 36.87 -3.59
C SER A 501 5.11 36.09 -2.37
N LEU A 502 4.42 35.10 -1.80
CA LEU A 502 5.00 34.35 -0.66
C LEU A 502 4.43 32.94 -0.47
N ARG A 503 3.11 32.78 -0.58
CA ARG A 503 2.45 31.48 -0.34
C ARG A 503 2.82 30.41 -1.37
N GLU A 504 2.94 30.74 -2.65
CA GLU A 504 3.36 29.78 -3.70
C GLU A 504 4.79 29.25 -3.46
N THR A 505 5.76 30.12 -3.17
CA THR A 505 7.13 29.72 -2.82
C THR A 505 7.14 28.77 -1.61
N LEU A 506 6.28 29.03 -0.63
CA LEU A 506 6.17 28.20 0.56
C LEU A 506 5.47 26.88 0.30
N ASP A 507 4.44 26.90 -0.54
CA ASP A 507 3.66 25.71 -0.82
C ASP A 507 4.44 24.67 -1.64
N ASP A 508 5.36 25.12 -2.49
CA ASP A 508 6.28 24.24 -3.22
C ASP A 508 7.46 23.77 -2.36
N ARG A 509 7.87 24.55 -1.35
CA ARG A 509 9.04 24.24 -0.51
C ARG A 509 8.69 23.45 0.74
N LEU A 510 7.50 23.59 1.31
CA LEU A 510 7.09 22.91 2.53
C LEU A 510 6.58 21.49 2.23
N THR A 511 7.05 20.52 3.01
CA THR A 511 6.43 19.19 2.97
C THR A 511 5.05 19.23 3.62
N ASP A 512 4.20 18.26 3.30
CA ASP A 512 2.85 18.15 3.89
C ASP A 512 2.85 18.22 5.41
N LYS A 513 3.77 17.48 6.04
CA LYS A 513 3.94 17.48 7.51
C LYS A 513 4.39 18.84 8.04
N GLN A 514 5.25 19.55 7.31
CA GLN A 514 5.72 20.89 7.70
C GLN A 514 4.59 21.92 7.59
N ARG A 515 3.78 21.87 6.52
CA ARG A 515 2.62 22.73 6.32
C ARG A 515 1.57 22.49 7.41
N ALA A 516 1.21 21.22 7.65
CA ALA A 516 0.23 20.85 8.67
C ALA A 516 0.64 21.34 10.07
N VAL A 517 1.89 21.12 10.48
CA VAL A 517 2.41 21.56 11.79
C VAL A 517 2.41 23.09 11.91
N LEU A 518 2.80 23.81 10.85
CA LEU A 518 2.82 25.26 10.84
C LEU A 518 1.40 25.87 10.90
N GLN A 519 0.47 25.33 10.12
CA GLN A 519 -0.94 25.74 10.14
C GLN A 519 -1.59 25.43 11.49
N GLY A 520 -1.38 24.22 12.02
CA GLY A 520 -1.85 23.83 13.35
C GLY A 520 -1.33 24.78 14.42
N ALA A 521 -0.03 25.09 14.42
CA ALA A 521 0.57 26.05 15.35
C ALA A 521 -0.04 27.46 15.22
N TYR A 522 -0.33 27.91 14.00
CA TYR A 522 -0.96 29.20 13.77
C TYR A 522 -2.38 29.27 14.36
N TYR A 523 -3.24 28.30 14.02
CA TYR A 523 -4.63 28.28 14.50
C TYR A 523 -4.74 27.99 15.99
N ALA A 524 -3.85 27.15 16.53
CA ALA A 524 -3.77 26.86 17.97
C ALA A 524 -3.24 28.05 18.80
N GLY A 525 -2.88 29.18 18.16
CA GLY A 525 -2.37 30.37 18.86
C GLY A 525 -0.99 30.16 19.50
N TYR A 526 -0.17 29.23 18.98
CA TYR A 526 1.18 28.95 19.47
C TYR A 526 2.10 30.18 19.41
N PHE A 527 1.88 31.04 18.40
CA PHE A 527 2.65 32.25 18.15
C PHE A 527 2.16 33.48 18.92
N GLU A 528 1.07 33.37 19.67
CA GLU A 528 0.43 34.50 20.36
C GLU A 528 0.95 34.66 21.79
N TRP A 529 0.67 35.83 22.38
CA TRP A 529 0.92 36.08 23.80
C TRP A 529 -0.35 36.64 24.48
N PRO A 530 -0.90 35.96 25.52
CA PRO A 530 -0.53 34.61 25.98
C PRO A 530 -0.79 33.54 24.90
N ARG A 531 -0.04 32.43 24.94
CA ARG A 531 -0.20 31.33 23.96
C ARG A 531 -1.53 30.62 24.16
N GLY A 532 -2.19 30.27 23.06
CA GLY A 532 -3.41 29.44 23.07
C GLY A 532 -3.13 27.96 23.30
N SER A 533 -2.00 27.44 22.82
CA SER A 533 -1.57 26.04 22.94
C SER A 533 -0.05 25.92 23.02
N THR A 534 0.45 24.86 23.67
CA THR A 534 1.89 24.53 23.73
C THR A 534 2.32 23.63 22.56
N ALA A 535 3.62 23.37 22.44
CA ALA A 535 4.13 22.47 21.40
C ALA A 535 3.82 21.00 21.74
N GLU A 536 3.85 20.66 23.03
CA GLU A 536 3.52 19.33 23.56
C GLU A 536 2.05 19.00 23.28
N ASP A 537 1.18 19.93 23.63
CA ASP A 537 -0.25 19.90 23.35
C ASP A 537 -0.58 19.66 21.88
N LEU A 538 0.05 20.45 20.97
CA LEU A 538 -0.18 20.30 19.54
C LEU A 538 0.40 18.98 19.00
N ALA A 539 1.49 18.49 19.59
CA ALA A 539 2.12 17.25 19.15
C ALA A 539 1.25 16.04 19.48
N GLU A 540 0.61 16.05 20.65
CA GLU A 540 -0.37 15.07 21.07
C GLU A 540 -1.56 15.01 20.09
N SER A 541 -2.23 16.14 19.82
CA SER A 541 -3.38 16.19 18.91
C SER A 541 -3.03 15.80 17.46
N MET A 542 -1.77 16.00 17.04
CA MET A 542 -1.29 15.64 15.70
C MET A 542 -0.69 14.22 15.62
N GLY A 543 -0.62 13.45 16.72
CA GLY A 543 -0.07 12.10 16.71
C GLY A 543 1.43 12.03 16.45
N VAL A 544 2.19 13.02 16.90
CA VAL A 544 3.65 13.07 16.73
C VAL A 544 4.36 13.36 18.04
N SER A 545 5.63 12.99 18.15
CA SER A 545 6.39 13.36 19.36
C SER A 545 6.71 14.87 19.38
N ALA A 546 6.70 15.49 20.55
CA ALA A 546 7.05 16.92 20.70
C ALA A 546 8.41 17.31 20.06
N PRO A 547 9.48 16.47 20.11
CA PRO A 547 10.71 16.73 19.36
C PRO A 547 10.50 16.74 17.83
N THR A 548 9.64 15.86 17.31
CA THR A 548 9.31 15.79 15.89
C THR A 548 8.54 17.03 15.45
N LEU A 549 7.56 17.46 16.26
CA LEU A 549 6.82 18.70 16.01
C LEU A 549 7.75 19.92 15.99
N HIS A 550 8.60 20.08 17.00
CA HIS A 550 9.59 21.17 17.04
C HIS A 550 10.52 21.16 15.83
N ASN A 551 10.99 19.99 15.40
CA ASN A 551 11.83 19.86 14.21
C ASN A 551 11.09 20.27 12.93
N HIS A 552 9.83 19.85 12.77
CA HIS A 552 9.00 20.25 11.63
C HIS A 552 8.70 21.74 11.63
N LEU A 553 8.32 22.29 12.79
CA LEU A 553 8.04 23.72 12.95
C LEU A 553 9.27 24.57 12.65
N ARG A 554 10.44 24.21 13.20
CA ARG A 554 11.70 24.91 12.92
C ARG A 554 12.06 24.88 11.44
N LYS A 555 11.93 23.74 10.77
CA LYS A 555 12.19 23.62 9.32
C LYS A 555 11.19 24.43 8.50
N ALA A 556 9.92 24.43 8.90
CA ALA A 556 8.88 25.21 8.24
C ALA A 556 9.12 26.72 8.38
N GLN A 557 9.44 27.17 9.59
CA GLN A 557 9.82 28.55 9.89
C GLN A 557 11.10 28.97 9.17
N GLN A 558 12.10 28.11 9.09
CA GLN A 558 13.32 28.40 8.35
C GLN A 558 13.01 28.63 6.87
N LYS A 559 12.29 27.71 6.22
CA LYS A 559 11.86 27.88 4.82
C LYS A 559 11.00 29.14 4.61
N LEU A 560 10.17 29.48 5.58
CA LEU A 560 9.44 30.75 5.65
C LEU A 560 10.37 31.95 5.62
N LEU A 561 11.35 31.98 6.50
CA LEU A 561 12.32 33.07 6.61
C LEU A 561 13.23 33.13 5.37
N ASP A 562 13.68 31.99 4.86
CA ASP A 562 14.49 31.90 3.63
C ASP A 562 13.72 32.51 2.45
N SER A 563 12.42 32.21 2.31
CA SER A 563 11.58 32.82 1.26
C SER A 563 11.41 34.34 1.43
N LEU A 564 11.42 34.83 2.66
CA LEU A 564 11.27 36.26 2.96
C LEU A 564 12.58 37.04 2.77
N PHE A 565 13.74 36.41 3.01
CA PHE A 565 15.04 37.10 3.07
C PHE A 565 16.01 36.74 1.94
N GLU A 566 15.81 35.63 1.22
CA GLU A 566 16.67 35.21 0.10
C GLU A 566 16.03 35.47 -1.28
N GLU A 567 14.71 35.71 -1.37
CA GLU A 567 14.00 36.09 -2.62
C GLU A 567 13.67 37.59 -2.70
N GLY A 568 14.31 38.42 -1.87
CA GLY A 568 14.13 39.89 -1.82
C GLY A 568 15.03 40.67 -2.76
#